data_AF-A0A126R2P9-F1
#
_entry.id   AF-A0A126R2P9-F1
#
_cell.length_a   1.000
_cell.length_b   1.000
_cell.length_c   1.000
_cell.angle_alpha   90.00
_cell.angle_beta   90.00
_cell.angle_gamma   90.00
#
_symmetry.space_group_name_H-M   'P 1'
#
loop_
_entity.id
_entity.type
_entity.pdbx_description
1 polymer ?
#
loop_
_entity_poly.entity_id
_entity_poly.type
_entity_poly.pdbx_seq_one_letter_code
_entity_poly.pdbx_strand_id
1 'polypeptide(L)'
;MGAEIFDVEINLDGVLILYGTKVSSKKNKESSNKTTFNGDVTIGANNTGGSISIENLYWPTDIDESLLLENKLDSNNIKVITCTGTSYTANGDPYRRVITGSHVTITSDEEEWSPTDGISKKIECTVNVLNRSSQRV
;
A
#
# COMPACT_ATOMS: atom_id res chain seq x y z
N MET A 1 9.82 -11.94 -1.82
CA MET A 1 10.56 -10.67 -1.70
C MET A 1 9.55 -9.54 -1.76
N GLY A 2 9.40 -8.80 -0.66
CA GLY A 2 8.59 -7.59 -0.58
C GLY A 2 9.27 -6.43 -1.32
N ALA A 3 8.52 -5.35 -1.56
CA ALA A 3 9.09 -4.09 -2.05
C ALA A 3 8.95 -3.05 -0.94
N GLU A 4 10.02 -2.32 -0.64
CA GLU A 4 10.06 -1.25 0.36
C GLU A 4 10.42 0.08 -0.30
N ILE A 5 9.72 1.15 0.09
CA ILE A 5 10.00 2.54 -0.31
C ILE A 5 10.04 3.41 0.95
N PHE A 6 10.85 4.46 0.90
CA PHE A 6 11.07 5.45 1.97
C PHE A 6 10.70 6.85 1.49
N ASP A 7 10.47 7.78 2.43
CA ASP A 7 10.07 9.17 2.17
C ASP A 7 8.90 9.24 1.19
N VAL A 8 7.78 8.66 1.63
CA VAL A 8 6.70 8.21 0.74
C VAL A 8 5.60 9.25 0.66
N GLU A 9 5.28 9.66 -0.56
CA GLU A 9 4.06 10.37 -0.90
C GLU A 9 2.93 9.35 -1.15
N ILE A 10 1.81 9.54 -0.47
CA ILE A 10 0.65 8.64 -0.60
C ILE A 10 -0.53 9.42 -1.15
N ASN A 11 -1.05 8.90 -2.24
CA ASN A 11 -2.19 9.43 -2.95
C ASN A 11 -3.35 8.43 -2.89
N LEU A 12 -4.53 8.91 -2.48
CA LEU A 12 -5.78 8.13 -2.43
C LEU A 12 -6.77 8.71 -3.45
N ASP A 13 -7.13 7.91 -4.45
CA ASP A 13 -8.05 8.27 -5.52
C ASP A 13 -7.70 9.56 -6.29
N GLY A 14 -6.42 9.85 -6.48
CA GLY A 14 -5.93 11.03 -7.20
C GLY A 14 -5.66 12.23 -6.31
N VAL A 15 -6.03 12.20 -5.03
CA VAL A 15 -5.72 13.25 -4.06
C VAL A 15 -4.43 12.88 -3.33
N LEU A 16 -3.45 13.78 -3.31
CA LEU A 16 -2.27 13.64 -2.43
C LEU A 16 -2.75 14.00 -1.03
N ILE A 17 -2.67 13.05 -0.10
CA ILE A 17 -3.24 13.26 1.24
C ILE A 17 -2.16 13.09 2.31
N LEU A 18 -1.15 12.25 2.10
CA LEU A 18 -0.32 11.80 3.21
C LEU A 18 1.15 11.68 2.85
N TYR A 19 1.97 11.80 3.89
CA TYR A 19 3.37 11.39 3.88
C TYR A 19 3.57 10.22 4.81
N GLY A 20 4.38 9.25 4.42
CA GLY A 20 4.76 8.11 5.25
C GLY A 20 6.27 7.94 5.27
N THR A 21 6.83 7.46 6.37
CA THR A 21 8.27 7.18 6.43
C THR A 21 8.67 5.96 5.60
N LYS A 22 7.81 4.93 5.59
CA LYS A 22 8.08 3.66 4.93
C LYS A 22 6.78 3.05 4.43
N VAL A 23 6.83 2.52 3.20
CA VAL A 23 5.78 1.64 2.68
C VAL A 23 6.39 0.32 2.25
N SER A 24 5.80 -0.77 2.73
CA SER A 24 6.09 -2.12 2.29
C SER A 24 4.90 -2.72 1.54
N SER A 25 5.17 -3.55 0.53
CA SER A 25 4.10 -4.29 -0.14
C SER A 25 4.46 -5.75 -0.40
N LYS A 26 3.43 -6.60 -0.39
CA LYS A 26 3.55 -8.05 -0.63
C LYS A 26 2.44 -8.51 -1.56
N LYS A 27 2.80 -9.09 -2.71
CA LYS A 27 1.84 -9.75 -3.60
C LYS A 27 1.42 -11.09 -3.01
N ASN A 28 0.15 -11.44 -3.17
CA ASN A 28 -0.35 -12.76 -2.85
C ASN A 28 0.26 -13.78 -3.82
N LYS A 29 0.73 -14.91 -3.29
CA LYS A 29 1.34 -16.00 -4.07
C LYS A 29 0.57 -17.31 -3.86
N GLU A 30 -0.74 -17.21 -3.73
CA GLU A 30 -1.57 -18.40 -3.57
C GLU A 30 -1.75 -19.09 -4.92
N SER A 31 -1.14 -20.26 -5.04
CA SER A 31 -1.42 -21.22 -6.10
C SER A 31 -2.57 -22.12 -5.67
N SER A 32 -3.52 -22.38 -6.56
CA SER A 32 -4.58 -23.37 -6.32
C SER A 32 -4.22 -24.70 -6.97
N ASN A 33 -4.39 -25.80 -6.25
CA ASN A 33 -4.32 -27.13 -6.85
C ASN A 33 -5.71 -27.50 -7.39
N LYS A 34 -5.75 -27.98 -8.64
CA LYS A 34 -6.95 -28.54 -9.25
C LYS A 34 -6.69 -30.00 -9.58
N THR A 35 -7.43 -30.89 -8.92
CA THR A 35 -7.39 -32.32 -9.23
C THR A 35 -8.10 -32.56 -10.56
N THR A 36 -7.41 -33.20 -11.50
CA THR A 36 -7.93 -33.59 -12.81
C THR A 36 -7.87 -35.11 -12.97
N PHE A 37 -8.48 -35.65 -14.04
CA PHE A 37 -8.44 -37.09 -14.34
C PHE A 37 -7.00 -37.63 -14.54
N ASN A 38 -6.05 -36.77 -14.89
CA ASN A 38 -4.63 -37.12 -15.07
C ASN A 38 -3.75 -36.80 -13.86
N GLY A 39 -4.35 -36.52 -12.69
CA GLY A 39 -3.66 -36.16 -11.46
C GLY A 39 -3.82 -34.69 -11.07
N ASP A 40 -3.07 -34.27 -10.06
CA ASP A 40 -3.12 -32.91 -9.54
C ASP A 40 -2.35 -31.94 -10.43
N VAL A 41 -3.03 -30.87 -10.86
CA VAL A 41 -2.42 -29.77 -11.62
C VAL A 41 -2.35 -28.56 -10.69
N THR A 42 -1.13 -28.08 -10.44
CA THR A 42 -0.92 -26.78 -9.78
C THR A 42 -1.17 -25.67 -10.78
N ILE A 43 -2.23 -24.89 -10.56
CA ILE A 43 -2.50 -23.67 -11.32
C ILE A 43 -1.68 -22.56 -10.66
N GLY A 44 -0.82 -21.91 -11.45
CA GLY A 44 -0.02 -20.79 -10.99
C GLY A 44 -0.88 -19.67 -10.37
N ALA A 45 -0.29 -18.92 -9.44
CA ALA A 45 -0.96 -17.80 -8.81
C ALA A 45 -1.31 -16.73 -9.85
N ASN A 46 -2.58 -16.69 -10.28
CA ASN A 46 -3.14 -15.59 -11.08
C ASN A 46 -3.69 -14.46 -10.19
N ASN A 47 -3.48 -14.53 -8.88
CA ASN A 47 -3.91 -13.49 -7.95
C ASN A 47 -3.03 -12.24 -8.14
N THR A 48 -3.65 -11.16 -8.62
CA THR A 48 -2.99 -9.86 -8.79
C THR A 48 -2.90 -9.06 -7.51
N GLY A 49 -3.58 -9.49 -6.45
CA GLY A 49 -3.72 -8.77 -5.19
C GLY A 49 -2.53 -8.89 -4.26
N GLY A 50 -2.68 -8.29 -3.09
CA GLY A 50 -1.63 -8.25 -2.08
C GLY A 50 -2.00 -7.40 -0.88
N SER A 51 -0.99 -7.09 -0.08
CA SER A 51 -1.07 -6.12 1.01
C SER A 51 -0.07 -4.98 0.82
N ILE A 52 -0.44 -3.82 1.35
CA ILE A 52 0.39 -2.63 1.49
C ILE A 52 0.36 -2.23 2.97
N SER A 53 1.53 -2.02 3.56
CA SER A 53 1.67 -1.54 4.93
C SER A 53 2.46 -0.24 4.91
N ILE A 54 1.96 0.76 5.62
CA ILE A 54 2.48 2.11 5.71
C ILE A 54 2.87 2.37 7.17
N GLU A 55 4.08 2.87 7.41
CA GLU A 55 4.61 3.17 8.75
C GLU A 55 4.85 4.68 8.92
N ASN A 56 4.52 5.19 10.12
CA ASN A 56 4.58 6.60 10.53
C ASN A 56 3.95 7.52 9.48
N LEU A 57 2.63 7.43 9.39
CA LEU A 57 1.82 8.27 8.52
C LEU A 57 1.59 9.63 9.16
N TYR A 58 2.00 10.69 8.48
CA TYR A 58 1.73 12.07 8.89
C TYR A 58 0.36 12.50 8.37
N TRP A 59 -0.44 13.02 9.29
CA TRP A 59 -1.72 13.61 8.96
C TRP A 59 -1.57 14.92 8.18
N PRO A 60 -2.55 15.26 7.33
CA PRO A 60 -2.61 16.59 6.73
C PRO A 60 -2.63 17.66 7.82
N THR A 61 -1.97 18.78 7.58
CA THR A 61 -2.04 19.94 8.49
C THR A 61 -3.31 20.76 8.26
N ASP A 62 -3.92 20.61 7.09
CA ASP A 62 -5.17 21.28 6.72
C ASP A 62 -6.38 20.48 7.23
N ILE A 63 -7.37 21.20 7.75
CA ILE A 63 -8.55 20.59 8.38
C ILE A 63 -9.48 19.95 7.35
N ASP A 64 -9.61 20.54 6.16
CA ASP A 64 -10.47 20.01 5.11
C ASP A 64 -9.85 18.74 4.51
N GLU A 65 -8.52 18.72 4.35
CA GLU A 65 -7.78 17.52 3.94
C GLU A 65 -7.86 16.40 5.00
N SER A 66 -7.79 16.75 6.28
CA SER A 66 -7.92 15.79 7.39
C SER A 66 -9.33 15.18 7.45
N LEU A 67 -10.37 15.99 7.34
CA LEU A 67 -11.75 15.52 7.30
C LEU A 67 -12.02 14.66 6.06
N LEU A 68 -11.44 15.03 4.91
CA LEU A 68 -11.56 14.23 3.68
C LEU A 68 -10.89 12.86 3.85
N LEU A 69 -9.74 12.82 4.51
CA LEU A 69 -9.05 11.59 4.84
C LEU A 69 -9.91 10.70 5.75
N GLU A 70 -10.38 11.22 6.88
CA GLU A 70 -11.24 10.49 7.82
C GLU A 70 -12.43 9.85 7.09
N ASN A 71 -13.15 10.64 6.29
CA ASN A 71 -14.27 10.15 5.50
C ASN A 71 -13.88 9.03 4.52
N LYS A 72 -12.68 9.10 3.92
CA LYS A 72 -12.16 8.04 3.03
C LYS A 72 -11.80 6.77 3.79
N LEU A 73 -11.18 6.90 4.96
CA LEU A 73 -10.85 5.76 5.83
C LEU A 73 -12.14 5.09 6.32
N ASP A 74 -13.09 5.86 6.85
CA ASP A 74 -14.37 5.38 7.38
C ASP A 74 -15.27 4.74 6.32
N SER A 75 -15.33 5.34 5.12
CA SER A 75 -16.15 4.78 4.04
C SER A 75 -15.58 3.47 3.48
N ASN A 76 -14.31 3.17 3.76
CA ASN A 76 -13.54 2.03 3.24
C ASN A 76 -13.71 1.84 1.71
N ASN A 77 -13.97 2.95 0.99
CA ASN A 77 -14.27 2.97 -0.44
C ASN A 77 -13.13 3.64 -1.21
N ILE A 78 -11.92 3.10 -1.03
CA ILE A 78 -10.73 3.60 -1.68
C ILE A 78 -10.51 2.78 -2.96
N LYS A 79 -10.67 3.42 -4.12
CA LYS A 79 -10.54 2.73 -5.41
C LYS A 79 -9.09 2.48 -5.74
N VAL A 80 -8.22 3.44 -5.47
CA VAL A 80 -6.79 3.37 -5.79
C VAL A 80 -5.97 4.01 -4.67
N ILE A 81 -4.93 3.30 -4.25
CA ILE A 81 -3.82 3.85 -3.46
C ILE A 81 -2.57 3.87 -4.30
N THR A 82 -1.87 5.00 -4.33
CA THR A 82 -0.57 5.13 -4.98
C THR A 82 0.44 5.63 -3.98
N CYS A 83 1.45 4.82 -3.70
CA CYS A 83 2.57 5.16 -2.83
C CYS A 83 3.81 5.37 -3.69
N THR A 84 4.39 6.56 -3.62
CA THR A 84 5.57 6.94 -4.39
C THR A 84 6.69 7.33 -3.45
N GLY A 85 7.86 6.73 -3.60
CA GLY A 85 8.99 7.06 -2.74
C GLY A 85 10.32 6.62 -3.34
N THR A 86 11.35 6.67 -2.51
CA THR A 86 12.70 6.27 -2.88
C THR A 86 12.98 4.84 -2.43
N SER A 87 13.52 4.03 -3.32
CA SER A 87 14.10 2.72 -3.01
C SER A 87 15.59 2.73 -3.35
N TYR A 88 16.33 1.77 -2.81
CA TYR A 88 17.76 1.63 -3.07
C TYR A 88 18.07 0.28 -3.74
N THR A 89 19.00 0.27 -4.69
CA THR A 89 19.55 -0.97 -5.25
C THR A 89 20.40 -1.68 -4.20
N ALA A 90 20.82 -2.92 -4.47
CA ALA A 90 21.75 -3.64 -3.60
C ALA A 90 23.10 -2.89 -3.43
N ASN A 91 23.44 -2.02 -4.38
CA ASN A 91 24.66 -1.20 -4.35
C ASN A 91 24.45 0.15 -3.66
N GLY A 92 23.23 0.46 -3.20
CA GLY A 92 22.90 1.73 -2.56
C GLY A 92 22.48 2.85 -3.52
N ASP A 93 22.32 2.58 -4.82
CA ASP A 93 21.88 3.61 -5.77
C ASP A 93 20.38 3.89 -5.57
N PRO A 94 19.96 5.16 -5.40
CA PRO A 94 18.55 5.51 -5.26
C PRO A 94 17.82 5.38 -6.60
N TYR A 95 16.58 4.91 -6.56
CA TYR A 95 15.64 4.96 -7.67
C TYR A 95 14.23 5.27 -7.17
N ARG A 96 13.43 5.93 -8.00
CA ARG A 96 12.04 6.23 -7.66
C ARG A 96 11.21 4.98 -7.90
N ARG A 97 10.37 4.63 -6.93
CA ARG A 97 9.48 3.48 -7.03
C ARG A 97 8.06 3.89 -6.72
N VAL A 98 7.14 3.37 -7.53
CA VAL A 98 5.71 3.59 -7.39
C VAL A 98 5.04 2.24 -7.14
N ILE A 99 4.22 2.20 -6.09
CA ILE A 99 3.40 1.05 -5.71
C ILE A 99 1.94 1.50 -5.87
N THR A 100 1.18 0.80 -6.71
CA THR A 100 -0.24 1.11 -6.93
C THR A 100 -1.09 -0.09 -6.54
N GLY A 101 -2.04 0.14 -5.63
CA GLY A 101 -3.06 -0.81 -5.23
C GLY A 101 -4.44 -0.39 -5.76
N SER A 102 -5.28 -1.34 -6.18
CA SER A 102 -6.67 -1.07 -6.57
C SER A 102 -7.66 -1.90 -5.77
N HIS A 103 -8.84 -1.32 -5.52
CA HIS A 103 -9.88 -1.82 -4.61
C HIS A 103 -9.28 -2.10 -3.23
N VAL A 104 -8.97 -1.02 -2.54
CA VAL A 104 -8.22 -1.04 -1.29
C VAL A 104 -9.19 -1.19 -0.13
N THR A 105 -8.92 -2.17 0.72
CA THR A 105 -9.64 -2.37 1.98
C THR A 105 -8.64 -2.16 3.11
N ILE A 106 -8.91 -1.22 4.01
CA ILE A 106 -8.09 -1.02 5.21
C ILE A 106 -8.42 -2.17 6.17
N THR A 107 -7.38 -2.86 6.63
CA THR A 107 -7.52 -4.09 7.44
C THR A 107 -7.08 -3.90 8.89
N SER A 108 -6.23 -2.92 9.15
CA SER A 108 -5.85 -2.50 10.49
C SER A 108 -5.38 -1.06 10.43
N ASP A 109 -6.07 -0.21 11.17
CA ASP A 109 -5.55 0.99 11.76
C ASP A 109 -5.19 0.63 13.20
N GLU A 110 -3.89 0.54 13.55
CA GLU A 110 -3.55 0.39 14.97
C GLU A 110 -3.93 1.71 15.67
N GLU A 111 -5.15 1.71 16.24
CA GLU A 111 -5.87 2.82 16.88
C GLU A 111 -5.21 3.34 18.17
N GLU A 112 -3.88 3.40 18.28
CA GLU A 112 -3.28 4.34 19.23
C GLU A 112 -3.30 5.74 18.61
N TRP A 113 -4.50 6.23 18.34
CA TRP A 113 -4.77 7.59 17.90
C TRP A 113 -4.45 8.54 19.04
N SER A 114 -3.29 9.17 18.99
CA SER A 114 -2.99 10.32 19.83
C SER A 114 -3.26 11.59 19.02
N PRO A 115 -4.43 12.24 19.14
CA PRO A 115 -4.72 13.48 18.42
C PRO A 115 -3.71 14.63 18.70
N THR A 116 -2.83 14.45 19.67
CA THR A 116 -1.74 15.38 20.01
C THR A 116 -0.50 15.29 19.14
N ASP A 117 -0.24 14.17 18.44
CA ASP A 117 0.99 13.99 17.66
C ASP A 117 0.78 14.05 16.14
N GLY A 118 -0.45 13.87 15.65
CA GLY A 118 -0.77 13.92 14.22
C GLY A 118 -0.09 12.82 13.40
N ILE A 119 0.33 11.72 14.05
CA ILE A 119 1.06 10.62 13.41
C ILE A 119 0.35 9.30 13.71
N SER A 120 -0.13 8.63 12.67
CA SER A 120 -0.53 7.23 12.81
C SER A 120 0.70 6.34 12.70
N LYS A 121 0.89 5.45 13.68
CA LYS A 121 2.06 4.56 13.72
C LYS A 121 2.08 3.61 12.51
N LYS A 122 0.92 3.07 12.13
CA LYS A 122 0.83 2.08 11.06
C LYS A 122 -0.58 1.96 10.46
N ILE A 123 -0.65 1.93 9.13
CA ILE A 123 -1.84 1.54 8.37
C ILE A 123 -1.54 0.29 7.56
N GLU A 124 -2.40 -0.71 7.69
CA GLU A 124 -2.39 -1.91 6.85
C GLU A 124 -3.60 -1.96 5.95
N CYS A 125 -3.37 -2.26 4.68
CA CYS A 125 -4.44 -2.45 3.71
C CYS A 125 -4.20 -3.66 2.80
N THR A 126 -5.30 -4.24 2.36
CA THR A 126 -5.36 -5.28 1.34
C THR A 126 -5.86 -4.70 0.04
N VAL A 127 -5.34 -5.21 -1.08
CA VAL A 127 -5.66 -4.71 -2.42
C VAL A 127 -5.93 -5.88 -3.36
N ASN A 128 -6.92 -5.73 -4.24
CA ASN A 128 -7.26 -6.77 -5.23
C ASN A 128 -6.27 -6.80 -6.40
N VAL A 129 -5.66 -5.66 -6.70
CA VAL A 129 -4.63 -5.54 -7.74
C VAL A 129 -3.47 -4.74 -7.17
N LEU A 130 -2.26 -5.30 -7.25
CA LEU A 130 -1.03 -4.65 -6.81
C LEU A 130 -0.03 -4.57 -7.97
N ASN A 131 0.30 -3.35 -8.37
CA ASN A 131 1.25 -3.03 -9.42
C ASN A 131 2.46 -2.27 -8.87
N ARG A 132 3.60 -2.44 -9.52
CA ARG A 132 4.86 -1.80 -9.13
C ARG A 132 5.58 -1.32 -10.38
N SER A 133 6.06 -0.09 -10.37
CA SER A 133 6.91 0.46 -11.41
C SER A 133 8.10 1.19 -10.78
N SER A 134 9.16 1.35 -11.57
CA SER A 134 10.39 2.01 -11.16
C SER A 134 10.81 3.02 -12.22
N GLN A 135 11.39 4.13 -11.78
CA GLN A 135 11.94 5.18 -12.62
C GLN A 135 13.32 5.56 -12.08
N ARG A 136 14.26 5.88 -12.99
CA ARG A 136 15.57 6.40 -12.60
C ARG A 136 15.39 7.82 -12.06
N VAL A 137 16.07 8.13 -10.95
CA VAL A 137 16.16 9.49 -10.40
C VAL A 137 17.21 10.28 -11.18
#